data_AF-A0A0F9FH94-F1
#
_entry.id   AF-A0A0F9FH94-F1
#
_cell.length_a   1.000
_cell.length_b   1.000
_cell.length_c   1.000
_cell.angle_alpha   90.00
_cell.angle_beta   90.00
_cell.angle_gamma   90.00
#
_symmetry.space_group_name_H-M   'P 1'
#
loop_
_entity.id
_entity.type
_entity.pdbx_description
1 polymer ?
#
loop_
_entity_poly.entity_id
_entity_poly.type
_entity_poly.pdbx_seq_one_letter_code
_entity_poly.pdbx_strand_id
1 'polypeptide(L)'
;MDYELVKSISQQIPHGLVVQFHDNGEPLLYPDLGKALLLFNANVRCLDTNGKLLLKRAGEIIGNLDTIAVSVFEDDPEAYEQWLIMREFMSMKGDRKPRVIAR
;
A
#
# COMPACT_ATOMS: atom_id res chain seq x y z
N MET A 1 1.64 -14.03 -4.66
CA MET A 1 1.57 -15.09 -3.63
C MET A 1 0.13 -15.57 -3.52
N ASP A 2 -0.11 -16.86 -3.30
CA ASP A 2 -1.46 -17.38 -3.06
C ASP A 2 -2.07 -16.81 -1.77
N TYR A 3 -3.37 -16.49 -1.76
CA TYR A 3 -4.04 -15.87 -0.61
C TYR A 3 -4.10 -16.80 0.61
N GLU A 4 -4.34 -18.10 0.44
CA GLU A 4 -4.39 -19.04 1.56
C GLU A 4 -3.01 -19.22 2.20
N LEU A 5 -1.94 -19.11 1.41
CA LEU A 5 -0.58 -19.04 1.95
C LEU A 5 -0.39 -17.78 2.82
N VAL A 6 -0.80 -16.60 2.36
CA VAL A 6 -0.74 -15.35 3.15
C VAL A 6 -1.52 -15.48 4.45
N LYS A 7 -2.72 -16.09 4.39
CA LYS A 7 -3.55 -16.39 5.56
C LYS A 7 -2.85 -17.33 6.54
N SER A 8 -2.22 -18.40 6.07
CA SER A 8 -1.42 -19.29 6.92
C SER A 8 -0.27 -18.55 7.60
N ILE A 9 0.42 -17.65 6.89
CA ILE A 9 1.49 -16.82 7.46
C ILE A 9 0.94 -15.88 8.54
N SER A 10 -0.23 -15.27 8.32
CA SER A 10 -0.83 -14.34 9.30
C SER A 10 -1.11 -14.97 10.67
N GLN A 11 -1.31 -16.29 10.71
CA GLN A 11 -1.53 -17.04 11.95
C GLN A 11 -0.24 -17.38 12.69
N GLN A 12 0.92 -17.24 12.05
CA GLN A 12 2.22 -17.64 12.59
C GLN A 12 3.04 -16.46 13.12
N ILE A 13 2.73 -15.23 12.70
CA ILE A 13 3.49 -14.06 13.12
C ILE A 13 2.87 -13.38 14.35
N PRO A 14 3.68 -12.84 15.27
CA PRO A 14 3.16 -12.14 16.44
C PRO A 14 2.54 -10.79 16.10
N HIS A 15 1.63 -10.34 16.96
CA HIS A 15 1.02 -9.01 16.87
C HIS A 15 2.05 -7.90 17.12
N GLY A 16 1.77 -6.69 16.63
CA GLY A 16 2.61 -5.50 16.85
C GLY A 16 3.86 -5.42 15.99
N LEU A 17 4.15 -6.44 15.16
CA LEU A 17 5.21 -6.34 14.15
C LEU A 17 4.86 -5.37 13.02
N VAL A 18 5.89 -4.87 12.34
CA VAL A 18 5.76 -4.21 11.04
C VAL A 18 5.71 -5.27 9.95
N VAL A 19 4.65 -5.25 9.14
CA VAL A 19 4.46 -6.13 7.99
C VAL A 19 4.52 -5.28 6.74
N GLN A 20 5.52 -5.55 5.90
CA GLN A 20 5.74 -4.85 4.65
C GLN A 20 5.16 -5.66 3.48
N PHE A 21 4.19 -5.09 2.78
CA PHE A 21 3.52 -5.69 1.62
C PHE A 21 4.21 -5.27 0.33
N HIS A 22 5.37 -5.86 0.05
CA HIS A 22 6.11 -5.64 -1.20
C HIS A 22 6.89 -6.88 -1.63
N ASP A 23 7.32 -6.87 -2.88
CA ASP A 23 8.29 -7.78 -3.49
C ASP A 23 9.03 -6.97 -4.58
N ASN A 24 9.81 -7.61 -5.45
CA ASN A 24 10.46 -6.98 -6.62
C ASN A 24 9.47 -6.57 -7.74
N GLY A 25 8.24 -6.19 -7.39
CA GLY A 25 7.18 -5.79 -8.32
C GLY A 25 6.23 -4.75 -7.70
N GLU A 26 5.15 -4.44 -8.40
CA GLU A 26 4.15 -3.47 -7.94
C GLU A 26 3.08 -4.15 -7.06
N PRO A 27 3.08 -3.96 -5.72
CA PRO A 27 2.17 -4.68 -4.83
C PRO A 27 0.70 -4.29 -5.01
N LEU A 28 0.40 -3.11 -5.58
CA LEU A 28 -0.99 -2.74 -5.89
C LEU A 28 -1.63 -3.61 -6.97
N LEU A 29 -0.85 -4.41 -7.71
CA LEU A 29 -1.35 -5.43 -8.63
C LEU A 29 -1.85 -6.70 -7.93
N TYR A 30 -1.53 -6.92 -6.65
CA TYR A 30 -1.89 -8.17 -5.98
C TYR A 30 -3.41 -8.29 -5.81
N PRO A 31 -4.11 -9.26 -6.46
CA PRO A 31 -5.57 -9.23 -6.57
C PRO A 31 -6.31 -9.13 -5.24
N ASP A 32 -5.84 -9.84 -4.21
CA ASP A 32 -6.45 -9.90 -2.88
C ASP A 32 -5.84 -8.93 -1.87
N LEU A 33 -5.21 -7.84 -2.31
CA LEU A 33 -4.54 -6.86 -1.43
C LEU A 33 -5.42 -6.43 -0.25
N GLY A 34 -6.63 -5.95 -0.49
CA GLY A 34 -7.52 -5.50 0.59
C GLY A 34 -7.81 -6.60 1.63
N LYS A 35 -8.04 -7.83 1.19
CA LYS A 35 -8.26 -8.99 2.09
C LYS A 35 -6.99 -9.33 2.86
N ALA A 36 -5.84 -9.32 2.18
CA ALA A 36 -4.56 -9.63 2.79
C ALA A 36 -4.21 -8.61 3.89
N LEU A 37 -4.40 -7.32 3.65
CA LEU A 37 -4.18 -6.28 4.65
C LEU A 37 -5.04 -6.46 5.92
N LEU A 38 -6.26 -7.01 5.79
CA LEU A 38 -7.14 -7.25 6.93
C LEU A 38 -6.66 -8.39 7.83
N LEU A 39 -5.93 -9.38 7.29
CA LEU A 39 -5.36 -10.49 8.07
C LEU A 39 -4.34 -10.01 9.10
N PHE A 40 -3.74 -8.84 8.89
CA PHE A 40 -2.67 -8.27 9.71
C PHE A 40 -3.15 -7.01 10.45
N ASN A 41 -4.44 -6.92 10.80
CA ASN A 41 -5.00 -5.74 11.48
C ASN A 41 -4.42 -5.47 12.89
N ALA A 42 -3.79 -6.46 13.51
CA ALA A 42 -3.06 -6.33 14.77
C ALA A 42 -1.58 -5.95 14.59
N ASN A 43 -1.16 -5.68 13.35
CA ASN A 43 0.21 -5.31 12.97
C ASN A 43 0.23 -3.92 12.30
N VAL A 44 1.42 -3.33 12.22
CA VAL A 44 1.65 -2.11 11.42
C VAL A 44 1.81 -2.52 9.97
N ARG A 45 0.88 -2.09 9.10
CA ARG A 45 0.84 -2.51 7.70
C ARG A 45 1.42 -1.42 6.81
N CYS A 46 2.48 -1.75 6.11
CA CYS A 46 3.24 -0.81 5.29
C CYS A 46 3.37 -1.35 3.86
N LEU A 47 3.48 -0.47 2.88
CA LEU A 47 3.58 -0.85 1.47
C LEU A 47 4.42 0.17 0.70
N ASP A 48 5.20 -0.31 -0.26
CA ASP A 48 6.01 0.51 -1.15
C ASP A 48 5.48 0.35 -2.59
N THR A 49 5.24 1.45 -3.29
CA THR A 49 4.61 1.43 -4.62
C THR A 49 5.21 2.49 -5.54
N ASN A 50 5.07 2.32 -6.85
CA ASN A 50 5.30 3.39 -7.82
C ASN A 50 4.16 4.43 -7.85
N GLY A 51 3.05 4.20 -7.14
CA GLY A 51 1.96 5.15 -6.97
C GLY A 51 0.93 5.17 -8.10
N LYS A 52 1.18 4.53 -9.25
CA LYS A 52 0.29 4.64 -10.44
C LYS A 52 -1.11 4.07 -10.23
N LEU A 53 -1.25 3.10 -9.32
CA LEU A 53 -2.53 2.43 -9.04
C LEU A 53 -3.24 2.94 -7.77
N LEU A 54 -2.75 4.01 -7.14
CA LEU A 54 -3.29 4.51 -5.87
C LEU A 54 -4.79 4.82 -5.95
N LEU A 55 -5.26 5.49 -7.00
CA LEU A 55 -6.67 5.83 -7.15
C LEU A 55 -7.55 4.60 -7.35
N LYS A 56 -7.11 3.68 -8.23
CA LYS A 56 -7.83 2.44 -8.53
C LYS A 56 -8.01 1.56 -7.29
N ARG A 57 -7.02 1.56 -6.39
CA ARG A 57 -6.99 0.73 -5.17
C ARG A 57 -7.30 1.51 -3.90
N ALA A 58 -7.76 2.77 -4.01
CA ALA A 58 -7.95 3.65 -2.87
C ALA A 58 -8.88 3.05 -1.79
N GLY A 59 -9.95 2.35 -2.20
CA GLY A 59 -10.88 1.69 -1.28
C GLY A 59 -10.28 0.52 -0.49
N GLU A 60 -9.22 -0.12 -0.99
CA GLU A 60 -8.52 -1.19 -0.30
C GLU A 60 -7.39 -0.67 0.60
N ILE A 61 -6.86 0.51 0.30
CA ILE A 61 -5.72 1.13 0.96
C ILE A 61 -6.15 2.02 2.13
N ILE A 62 -7.09 2.95 1.89
CA ILE A 62 -7.42 4.02 2.82
C ILE A 62 -8.05 3.42 4.09
N GLY A 63 -7.43 3.68 5.24
CA GLY A 63 -7.82 3.12 6.53
C GLY A 63 -7.30 1.70 6.80
N ASN A 64 -6.73 1.02 5.80
CA ASN A 64 -6.29 -0.37 5.91
C ASN A 64 -4.74 -0.52 5.94
N LEU A 65 -4.01 0.46 5.41
CA LEU A 65 -2.56 0.62 5.60
C LEU A 65 -2.27 1.65 6.69
N ASP A 66 -1.12 1.52 7.34
CA ASP A 66 -0.60 2.51 8.29
C ASP A 66 0.30 3.53 7.58
N THR A 67 1.21 3.05 6.74
CA THR A 67 2.05 3.90 5.88
C THR A 67 2.10 3.37 4.46
N ILE A 68 2.35 4.28 3.52
CA ILE A 68 2.64 3.94 2.13
C ILE A 68 3.80 4.80 1.65
N ALA A 69 4.86 4.17 1.14
CA ALA A 69 5.95 4.85 0.49
C ALA A 69 5.72 4.84 -1.02
N VAL A 70 5.81 6.01 -1.64
CA VAL A 70 5.71 6.19 -3.09
C VAL A 70 7.10 6.53 -3.60
N SER A 71 7.63 5.69 -4.48
CA SER A 71 8.91 5.93 -5.14
C SER A 71 8.78 7.10 -6.11
N VAL A 72 9.62 8.12 -5.95
CA VAL A 72 9.75 9.27 -6.85
C VAL A 72 11.15 9.27 -7.46
N PHE A 73 11.26 9.49 -8.77
CA PHE A 73 12.55 9.50 -9.47
C PHE A 73 12.80 10.86 -10.10
N GLU A 74 14.06 11.29 -10.09
CA GLU A 74 14.50 12.46 -10.85
C GLU A 74 14.33 12.18 -12.35
N ASP A 75 13.87 13.19 -13.10
CA ASP A 75 13.64 13.12 -14.55
C ASP A 75 12.69 12.01 -15.04
N ASP A 76 11.79 11.52 -14.17
CA ASP A 76 10.75 10.57 -14.57
C ASP A 76 9.80 11.22 -15.59
N PRO A 77 9.69 10.70 -16.83
CA PRO A 77 8.78 11.24 -17.84
C PRO A 77 7.30 11.19 -17.41
N GLU A 78 6.97 10.34 -16.43
CA GLU A 78 5.63 10.17 -15.87
C GLU A 78 5.44 10.94 -14.55
N ALA A 79 6.41 11.75 -14.11
CA ALA A 79 6.37 12.49 -12.83
C ALA A 79 5.11 13.36 -12.69
N TYR A 80 4.69 14.02 -13.78
CA TYR A 80 3.50 14.88 -13.74
C TYR A 80 2.20 14.07 -13.53
N GLU A 81 2.09 12.90 -14.18
CA GLU A 81 0.96 11.99 -13.98
C GLU A 81 0.95 11.43 -12.56
N GLN A 82 2.11 10.99 -12.06
CA GLN A 82 2.27 10.52 -10.69
C GLN A 82 1.85 11.61 -9.68
N TRP A 83 2.26 12.87 -9.90
CA TRP A 83 1.86 14.00 -9.06
C TRP A 83 0.34 14.21 -9.04
N LEU A 84 -0.33 14.13 -10.20
CA LEU A 84 -1.80 14.25 -10.28
C LEU A 84 -2.48 13.15 -9.46
N ILE A 85 -2.02 11.91 -9.62
CA ILE A 85 -2.52 10.75 -8.87
C ILE A 85 -2.32 10.95 -7.36
N MET A 86 -1.13 11.35 -6.94
CA MET A 86 -0.84 11.59 -5.52
C MET A 86 -1.72 12.71 -4.95
N ARG A 87 -1.89 13.82 -5.68
CA ARG A 87 -2.74 14.94 -5.25
C ARG A 87 -4.18 14.48 -5.04
N GLU A 88 -4.74 13.74 -5.98
CA GLU A 88 -6.10 13.23 -5.89
C GLU A 88 -6.25 12.19 -4.76
N PHE A 89 -5.29 11.28 -4.62
CA PHE A 89 -5.27 10.31 -3.53
C PHE A 89 -5.22 10.98 -2.15
N MET A 90 -4.40 12.03 -1.99
CA MET A 90 -4.32 12.82 -0.76
C MET A 90 -5.66 13.50 -0.44
N SER A 91 -6.33 14.05 -1.46
CA SER A 91 -7.68 14.62 -1.32
C SER A 91 -8.72 13.56 -0.92
N MET A 92 -8.67 12.37 -1.53
CA MET A 92 -9.60 11.27 -1.22
C MET A 92 -9.42 10.76 0.22
N LYS A 93 -8.17 10.55 0.66
CA LYS A 93 -7.91 10.00 2.00
C LYS A 93 -8.18 11.04 3.11
N GLY A 94 -7.90 12.31 2.87
CA GLY A 94 -7.92 13.37 3.88
C GLY A 94 -6.98 13.04 5.05
N ASP A 95 -7.46 13.15 6.28
CA ASP A 95 -6.68 12.84 7.49
C ASP A 95 -6.60 11.35 7.82
N ARG A 96 -7.33 10.51 7.07
CA ARG A 96 -7.30 9.05 7.26
C ARG A 96 -5.94 8.49 6.88
N LYS A 97 -5.64 7.33 7.47
CA LYS A 97 -4.52 6.48 7.10
C LYS A 97 -4.62 6.04 5.62
N PRO A 98 -3.51 5.69 4.94
CA PRO A 98 -2.14 5.71 5.46
C PRO A 98 -1.49 7.11 5.48
N ARG A 99 -0.40 7.24 6.26
CA ARG A 99 0.56 8.34 6.06
C ARG A 99 1.37 8.06 4.80
N VAL A 100 1.51 9.07 3.94
CA VAL A 100 2.20 8.95 2.64
C VAL A 100 3.61 9.50 2.78
N ILE A 101 4.59 8.75 2.31
CA ILE A 101 6.00 9.12 2.26
C ILE A 101 6.38 9.16 0.78
N ALA A 102 6.93 10.27 0.28
CA ALA A 102 7.58 10.32 -1.03
C ALA A 102 9.07 10.08 -0.82
N ARG A 103 9.66 9.12 -1.54
CA ARG A 103 11.06 8.72 -1.38
C ARG A 103 11.75 8.33 -2.67
#